data_AF-A0A1F8GD87-F1
#
_entry.id   AF-A0A1F8GD87-F1
#
_cell.length_a   1.000
_cell.length_b   1.000
_cell.length_c   1.000
_cell.angle_alpha   90.00
_cell.angle_beta   90.00
_cell.angle_gamma   90.00
#
_symmetry.space_group_name_H-M   'P 1'
#
loop_
_entity.id
_entity.type
_entity.pdbx_description
1 polymer ?
#
loop_
_entity_poly.entity_id
_entity_poly.type
_entity_poly.pdbx_seq_one_letter_code
_entity_poly.pdbx_strand_id
1 'polypeptide(L)'
;MSYKKKKLPKSKFNQFKYRFGLIKLALLKRARALFQKEGRMRLPQVARIMESLRLRNKGLRPNNQKIDEWVDNYVQQCILKGQKVDILTQWCLSKDLETRYQAQGDKLEPLQTEIDLLQKEIPQILKTFTDNGVGINWWITFNGAFLDRGRISRELADQYAEMLKSINTASEVILMDWEEEVLGGSRPLPSQKVLDDFFAVVPRKAFDLDFANLLERVKKYPDFSKTEEELRKESQYKIACEAEEGRFLFSPDSPFPCGQFLLVPLEFPERYVFFAVMAPEFKKRITAIVRSYPWRMDADSLNYEL
;
A
#
# COMPACT_ATOMS: atom_id res chain seq x y z
N MET A 1 18.07 27.47 76.35
CA MET A 1 19.29 27.29 75.53
C MET A 1 18.90 26.91 74.11
N SER A 2 19.21 27.74 73.13
CA SER A 2 18.84 27.54 71.71
C SER A 2 19.89 26.68 71.01
N TYR A 3 19.51 25.47 70.57
CA TYR A 3 20.35 24.61 69.73
C TYR A 3 20.40 25.15 68.30
N LYS A 4 21.32 26.08 68.01
CA LYS A 4 21.69 26.42 66.63
C LYS A 4 22.44 25.23 66.01
N LYS A 5 21.75 24.39 65.25
CA LYS A 5 22.36 23.34 64.41
C LYS A 5 23.37 23.98 63.46
N LYS A 6 24.67 23.75 63.67
CA LYS A 6 25.75 24.11 62.74
C LYS A 6 25.51 23.40 61.40
N LYS A 7 25.26 24.15 60.33
CA LYS A 7 25.23 23.61 58.96
C LYS A 7 26.65 23.17 58.59
N LEU A 8 26.85 21.87 58.40
CA LEU A 8 28.10 21.30 57.92
C LEU A 8 28.49 21.93 56.57
N PRO A 9 29.75 22.39 56.40
CA PRO A 9 30.20 22.93 55.12
C PRO A 9 30.20 21.79 54.09
N LYS A 10 29.33 21.91 53.08
CA LYS A 10 29.29 20.96 51.96
C LYS A 10 30.67 20.95 51.30
N SER A 11 31.34 19.81 51.26
CA SER A 11 32.69 19.69 50.69
C SER A 11 32.71 20.19 49.24
N LYS A 12 33.85 20.75 48.81
CA LYS A 12 34.06 21.25 47.43
C LYS A 12 33.69 20.18 46.38
N PHE A 13 33.87 18.91 46.71
CA PHE A 13 33.51 17.77 45.87
C PHE A 13 31.99 17.60 45.69
N ASN A 14 31.19 17.83 46.74
CA ASN A 14 29.73 17.81 46.65
C ASN A 14 29.18 19.01 45.88
N GLN A 15 29.81 20.18 45.97
CA GLN A 15 29.47 21.31 45.12
C GLN A 15 29.82 21.07 43.65
N PHE A 16 30.95 20.39 43.38
CA PHE A 16 31.35 20.01 42.02
C PHE A 16 30.39 18.98 41.41
N LYS A 17 30.03 17.92 42.15
CA LYS A 17 29.01 16.94 41.73
C LYS A 17 27.67 17.59 41.41
N TYR A 18 27.24 18.55 42.24
CA TYR A 18 26.01 19.30 42.01
C TYR A 18 26.08 20.14 40.72
N ARG A 19 27.18 20.88 40.49
CA ARG A 19 27.38 21.65 39.26
C ARG A 19 27.46 20.76 38.01
N PHE A 20 28.14 19.62 38.10
CA PHE A 20 28.22 18.66 37.01
C PHE A 20 26.84 18.02 36.71
N GLY A 21 26.05 17.74 37.75
CA GLY A 21 24.67 17.30 37.63
C GLY A 21 23.78 18.33 36.92
N LEU A 22 23.94 19.63 37.22
CA LEU A 22 23.23 20.71 36.54
C LEU A 22 23.63 20.85 35.07
N ILE A 23 24.92 20.70 34.74
CA ILE A 23 25.40 20.71 33.35
C ILE A 23 24.82 19.50 32.59
N LYS A 24 24.82 18.31 33.19
CA LYS A 24 24.22 17.11 32.59
C LYS A 24 22.72 17.27 32.38
N LEU A 25 22.00 17.88 33.32
CA LEU A 25 20.57 18.21 33.19
C LEU A 25 20.31 19.25 32.09
N ALA A 26 21.16 20.27 31.97
CA ALA A 26 21.05 21.29 30.93
C ALA A 26 21.34 20.70 29.53
N LEU A 27 22.35 19.82 29.42
CA LEU A 27 22.64 19.07 28.19
C LEU A 27 21.51 18.11 27.84
N LEU A 28 20.93 17.40 28.81
CA LEU A 28 19.76 16.54 28.61
C LEU A 28 18.51 17.33 28.19
N LYS A 29 18.31 18.53 28.73
CA LYS A 29 17.22 19.44 28.30
C LYS A 29 17.46 19.97 26.88
N ARG A 30 18.68 20.37 26.53
CA ARG A 30 19.02 20.79 25.16
C ARG A 30 18.92 19.63 24.17
N ALA A 31 19.39 18.44 24.54
CA ALA A 31 19.22 17.23 23.74
C ALA A 31 17.73 16.90 23.58
N ARG A 32 16.93 16.94 24.66
CA ARG A 32 15.47 16.77 24.58
C ARG A 32 14.78 17.84 23.74
N ALA A 33 15.27 19.08 23.72
CA ALA A 33 14.74 20.14 22.86
C ALA A 33 15.13 19.94 21.38
N LEU A 34 16.33 19.39 21.12
CA LEU A 34 16.76 18.95 19.79
C LEU A 34 16.03 17.68 19.31
N PHE A 35 15.58 16.83 20.24
CA PHE A 35 14.78 15.63 20.00
C PHE A 35 13.27 15.83 20.20
N GLN A 36 12.83 17.04 20.56
CA GLN A 36 11.45 17.44 20.34
C GLN A 36 11.33 17.57 18.83
N LYS A 37 10.97 16.47 18.16
CA LYS A 37 10.31 16.54 16.85
C LYS A 37 9.35 17.71 16.97
N GLU A 38 9.52 18.76 16.16
CA GLU A 38 8.47 19.74 15.95
C GLU A 38 7.23 18.93 15.61
N GLY A 39 6.36 18.75 16.61
CA GLY A 39 5.13 18.02 16.41
C GLY A 39 4.34 18.89 15.47
N ARG A 40 4.37 18.59 14.17
CA ARG A 40 3.39 19.13 13.23
C ARG A 40 2.05 19.02 13.94
N MET A 41 1.41 20.15 14.25
CA MET A 41 0.12 20.12 14.91
C MET A 41 -0.80 19.28 14.04
N ARG A 42 -1.21 18.13 14.57
CA ARG A 42 -2.12 17.21 13.91
C ARG A 42 -3.52 17.53 14.35
N LEU A 43 -4.42 17.61 13.37
CA LEU A 43 -5.84 17.75 13.67
C LEU A 43 -6.29 16.53 14.51
N PRO A 44 -7.16 16.72 15.53
CA PRO A 44 -7.67 15.61 16.34
C PRO A 44 -8.30 14.49 15.50
N GLN A 45 -8.98 14.86 14.41
CA GLN A 45 -9.56 13.93 13.43
C GLN A 45 -8.49 13.02 12.83
N VAL A 46 -7.35 13.60 12.39
CA VAL A 46 -6.23 12.84 11.80
C VAL A 46 -5.65 11.87 12.82
N ALA A 47 -5.47 12.30 14.06
CA ALA A 47 -4.94 11.43 15.11
C ALA A 47 -5.81 10.18 15.31
N ARG A 48 -7.14 10.35 15.40
CA ARG A 48 -8.11 9.26 15.59
C ARG A 48 -8.17 8.31 14.39
N ILE A 49 -8.26 8.86 13.18
CA ILE A 49 -8.28 8.07 11.94
C ILE A 49 -7.00 7.23 11.86
N MET A 50 -5.85 7.87 12.00
CA MET A 50 -4.57 7.20 11.85
C MET A 50 -4.28 6.18 12.96
N GLU A 51 -4.77 6.40 14.17
CA GLU A 51 -4.73 5.40 15.25
C GLU A 51 -5.51 4.14 14.87
N SER A 52 -6.76 4.31 14.41
CA SER A 52 -7.62 3.21 13.96
C SER A 52 -6.99 2.44 12.78
N LEU A 53 -6.49 3.14 11.76
CA LEU A 53 -5.84 2.50 10.61
C LEU A 53 -4.59 1.72 11.01
N ARG A 54 -3.75 2.28 11.90
CA ARG A 54 -2.55 1.58 12.39
C ARG A 54 -2.89 0.37 13.25
N LEU A 55 -3.93 0.46 14.07
CA LEU A 55 -4.40 -0.67 14.87
C LEU A 55 -4.86 -1.81 13.96
N ARG A 56 -5.65 -1.49 12.92
CA ARG A 56 -6.08 -2.47 11.92
C ARG A 56 -4.90 -3.06 11.16
N ASN A 57 -3.96 -2.24 10.66
CA ASN A 57 -2.75 -2.69 9.96
C ASN A 57 -1.93 -3.71 10.77
N LYS A 58 -1.76 -3.48 12.08
CA LYS A 58 -1.07 -4.40 13.00
C LYS A 58 -1.81 -5.72 13.20
N GLY A 59 -3.14 -5.71 13.14
CA GLY A 59 -3.98 -6.89 13.36
C GLY A 59 -4.08 -7.84 12.17
N LEU A 60 -3.59 -7.44 10.98
CA LEU A 60 -3.75 -8.22 9.75
C LEU A 60 -2.68 -9.29 9.54
N ARG A 61 -1.40 -8.96 9.78
CA ARG A 61 -0.28 -9.90 9.68
C ARG A 61 0.87 -9.51 10.61
N PRO A 62 1.64 -10.49 11.13
CA PRO A 62 2.92 -10.20 11.76
C PRO A 62 3.83 -9.44 10.79
N ASN A 63 4.55 -8.42 11.28
CA ASN A 63 5.48 -7.62 10.48
C ASN A 63 4.87 -6.93 9.25
N ASN A 64 3.58 -6.56 9.29
CA ASN A 64 2.97 -5.79 8.20
C ASN A 64 3.74 -4.47 7.94
N GLN A 65 3.70 -4.00 6.69
CA GLN A 65 4.32 -2.73 6.33
C GLN A 65 3.68 -1.61 7.16
N LYS A 66 4.52 -0.88 7.88
CA LYS A 66 4.08 0.26 8.70
C LYS A 66 3.52 1.35 7.80
N ILE A 67 2.40 1.93 8.21
CA ILE A 67 1.82 3.10 7.55
C ILE A 67 2.76 4.30 7.75
N ASP A 68 3.25 4.86 6.65
CA ASP A 68 4.21 5.96 6.61
C ASP A 68 3.61 7.29 7.13
N GLU A 69 4.45 8.19 7.67
CA GLU A 69 4.00 9.52 8.13
C GLU A 69 3.46 10.39 6.98
N TRP A 70 3.78 10.07 5.72
CA TRP A 70 3.18 10.70 4.54
C TRP A 70 1.65 10.57 4.55
N VAL A 71 1.10 9.43 4.98
CA VAL A 71 -0.35 9.17 5.03
C VAL A 71 -1.03 10.15 6.00
N ASP A 72 -0.45 10.38 7.19
CA ASP A 72 -0.97 11.36 8.14
C ASP A 72 -1.04 12.76 7.50
N ASN A 73 0.02 13.15 6.79
CA ASN A 73 0.10 14.45 6.14
C ASN A 73 -0.92 14.57 5.00
N TYR A 74 -1.10 13.53 4.18
CA TYR A 74 -2.09 13.52 3.11
C TYR A 74 -3.51 13.67 3.65
N VAL A 75 -3.90 12.85 4.64
CA VAL A 75 -5.22 12.95 5.29
C VAL A 75 -5.42 14.34 5.91
N GLN A 76 -4.40 14.88 6.59
CA GLN A 76 -4.45 16.24 7.13
C GLN A 76 -4.67 17.30 6.04
N GLN A 77 -3.98 17.19 4.90
CA GLN A 77 -4.15 18.12 3.79
C GLN A 77 -5.54 18.03 3.18
N CYS A 78 -6.09 16.83 2.98
CA CYS A 78 -7.46 16.65 2.51
C CYS A 78 -8.45 17.39 3.42
N ILE A 79 -8.35 17.17 4.74
CA ILE A 79 -9.23 17.82 5.72
C ILE A 79 -9.09 19.35 5.67
N LEU A 80 -7.86 19.87 5.69
CA LEU A 80 -7.62 21.32 5.68
C LEU A 80 -8.15 21.99 4.40
N LYS A 81 -8.16 21.27 3.28
CA LYS A 81 -8.65 21.76 1.98
C LYS A 81 -10.13 21.45 1.74
N GLY A 82 -10.82 20.78 2.66
CA GLY A 82 -12.19 20.31 2.47
C GLY A 82 -12.34 19.26 1.35
N GLN A 83 -11.25 18.57 1.01
CA GLN A 83 -11.22 17.52 -0.01
C GLN A 83 -11.52 16.16 0.63
N LYS A 84 -12.07 15.26 -0.19
CA LYS A 84 -12.17 13.86 0.19
C LYS A 84 -10.79 13.21 0.19
N VAL A 85 -10.64 12.15 0.98
CA VAL A 85 -9.48 11.27 0.92
C VAL A 85 -9.72 10.24 -0.17
N ASP A 86 -8.86 10.22 -1.19
CA ASP A 86 -8.92 9.21 -2.23
C ASP A 86 -8.12 7.97 -1.79
N ILE A 87 -8.77 6.81 -1.90
CA ILE A 87 -8.18 5.50 -1.65
C ILE A 87 -8.24 4.72 -2.95
N LEU A 88 -7.13 4.10 -3.33
CA LEU A 88 -7.02 3.21 -4.48
C LEU A 88 -6.78 1.78 -4.00
N THR A 89 -7.56 0.85 -4.53
CA THR A 89 -7.35 -0.59 -4.43
C THR A 89 -7.33 -1.18 -5.83
N GLN A 90 -6.20 -1.78 -6.20
CA GLN A 90 -6.07 -2.48 -7.47
C GLN A 90 -6.49 -3.94 -7.29
N TRP A 91 -7.65 -4.29 -7.85
CA TRP A 91 -8.19 -5.64 -7.87
C TRP A 91 -7.73 -6.36 -9.14
N CYS A 92 -6.68 -7.17 -9.02
CA CYS A 92 -6.13 -7.87 -10.18
C CYS A 92 -7.00 -9.06 -10.59
N LEU A 93 -7.32 -9.12 -11.89
CA LEU A 93 -7.99 -10.25 -12.54
C LEU A 93 -6.93 -11.22 -13.07
N SER A 94 -7.18 -12.52 -12.93
CA SER A 94 -6.31 -13.61 -13.38
C SER A 94 -7.13 -14.80 -13.85
N LYS A 95 -6.46 -15.74 -14.51
CA LYS A 95 -7.04 -17.04 -14.93
C LYS A 95 -7.58 -17.91 -13.79
N ASP A 96 -7.27 -17.58 -12.54
CA ASP A 96 -7.88 -18.25 -11.40
C ASP A 96 -9.40 -18.00 -11.36
N LEU A 97 -9.87 -16.89 -11.95
CA LEU A 97 -11.30 -16.62 -12.13
C LEU A 97 -11.95 -17.57 -13.16
N GLU A 98 -11.24 -17.99 -14.20
CA GLU A 98 -11.75 -19.00 -15.16
C GLU A 98 -11.91 -20.35 -14.45
N THR A 99 -10.92 -20.73 -13.64
CA THR A 99 -10.97 -21.97 -12.83
C THR A 99 -12.14 -21.93 -11.85
N ARG A 100 -12.34 -20.80 -11.16
CA ARG A 100 -13.49 -20.58 -10.28
C ARG A 100 -14.81 -20.69 -11.04
N TYR A 101 -14.93 -20.01 -12.17
CA TYR A 101 -16.14 -19.99 -12.99
C TYR A 101 -16.58 -21.41 -13.39
N GLN A 102 -15.64 -22.23 -13.87
CA GLN A 102 -15.88 -23.64 -14.17
C GLN A 102 -16.28 -24.43 -12.93
N ALA A 103 -15.57 -24.25 -11.81
CA ALA A 103 -15.88 -24.93 -10.55
C ALA A 103 -17.26 -24.56 -9.96
N GLN A 104 -17.77 -23.37 -10.28
CA GLN A 104 -19.09 -22.90 -9.89
C GLN A 104 -20.20 -23.29 -10.87
N GLY A 105 -19.89 -24.06 -11.92
CA GLY A 105 -20.86 -24.52 -12.91
C GLY A 105 -21.21 -23.45 -13.95
N ASP A 106 -20.18 -22.79 -14.49
CA ASP A 106 -20.29 -21.73 -15.51
C ASP A 106 -21.13 -20.54 -15.05
N LYS A 107 -20.92 -20.12 -13.80
CA LYS A 107 -21.47 -18.89 -13.24
C LYS A 107 -20.52 -18.30 -12.20
N LEU A 108 -20.57 -16.98 -12.00
CA LEU A 108 -19.85 -16.30 -10.92
C LEU A 108 -20.79 -15.99 -9.77
N GLU A 109 -20.58 -16.65 -8.64
CA GLU A 109 -21.29 -16.39 -7.38
C GLU A 109 -20.30 -15.80 -6.37
N PRO A 110 -20.64 -14.72 -5.65
CA PRO A 110 -19.70 -14.03 -4.77
C PRO A 110 -19.22 -14.93 -3.63
N LEU A 111 -17.92 -14.88 -3.32
CA LEU A 111 -17.38 -15.60 -2.17
C LEU A 111 -17.76 -14.87 -0.88
N GLN A 112 -17.87 -15.62 0.22
CA GLN A 112 -18.09 -15.02 1.54
C GLN A 112 -17.03 -13.96 1.88
N THR A 113 -15.80 -14.15 1.44
CA THR A 113 -14.71 -13.21 1.70
C THR A 113 -14.80 -11.93 0.86
N GLU A 114 -15.38 -11.99 -0.35
CA GLU A 114 -15.73 -10.81 -1.17
C GLU A 114 -16.87 -10.03 -0.51
N ILE A 115 -17.90 -10.75 -0.04
CA ILE A 115 -19.04 -10.19 0.70
C ILE A 115 -18.55 -9.50 1.97
N ASP A 116 -17.74 -10.19 2.78
CA ASP A 116 -17.17 -9.64 4.00
C ASP A 116 -16.31 -8.41 3.71
N LEU A 117 -15.54 -8.41 2.61
CA LEU A 117 -14.72 -7.27 2.23
C LEU A 117 -15.58 -6.04 1.93
N LEU A 118 -16.56 -6.18 1.03
CA LEU A 118 -17.35 -5.07 0.49
C LEU A 118 -18.48 -4.62 1.44
N GLN A 119 -19.07 -5.53 2.21
CA GLN A 119 -20.24 -5.24 3.06
C GLN A 119 -19.88 -5.01 4.53
N LYS A 120 -18.66 -5.35 4.96
CA LYS A 120 -18.26 -5.23 6.37
C LYS A 120 -16.92 -4.52 6.54
N GLU A 121 -15.85 -5.07 5.97
CA GLU A 121 -14.49 -4.57 6.20
C GLU A 121 -14.28 -3.15 5.67
N ILE A 122 -14.63 -2.89 4.41
CA ILE A 122 -14.53 -1.56 3.80
C ILE A 122 -15.47 -0.56 4.49
N PRO A 123 -16.77 -0.85 4.68
CA PRO A 123 -17.68 0.03 5.41
C PRO A 123 -17.20 0.42 6.82
N GLN A 124 -16.55 -0.49 7.56
CA GLN A 124 -15.98 -0.18 8.87
C GLN A 124 -14.82 0.83 8.80
N ILE A 125 -13.98 0.77 7.76
CA ILE A 125 -12.96 1.80 7.52
C ILE A 125 -13.62 3.11 7.12
N LEU A 126 -14.57 3.09 6.19
CA LEU A 126 -15.29 4.29 5.77
C LEU A 126 -15.91 5.01 6.98
N LYS A 127 -16.55 4.24 7.86
CA LYS A 127 -17.12 4.74 9.11
C LYS A 127 -16.09 5.45 10.00
N THR A 128 -14.86 4.97 10.06
CA THR A 128 -13.79 5.62 10.84
C THR A 128 -13.55 7.06 10.37
N PHE A 129 -13.64 7.34 9.07
CA PHE A 129 -13.46 8.69 8.55
C PHE A 129 -14.74 9.52 8.67
N THR A 130 -15.91 8.94 8.36
CA THR A 130 -17.19 9.66 8.44
C THR A 130 -17.55 10.06 9.87
N ASP A 131 -17.29 9.20 10.86
CA ASP A 131 -17.43 9.51 12.30
C ASP A 131 -16.51 10.67 12.74
N ASN A 132 -15.46 10.97 11.95
CA ASN A 132 -14.55 12.10 12.16
C ASN A 132 -14.78 13.25 11.16
N GLY A 133 -15.91 13.26 10.44
CA GLY A 133 -16.29 14.33 9.52
C GLY A 133 -15.43 14.42 8.26
N VAL A 134 -14.81 13.32 7.84
CA VAL A 134 -13.93 13.26 6.67
C VAL A 134 -14.57 12.42 5.58
N GLY A 135 -14.76 13.01 4.40
CA GLY A 135 -15.27 12.28 3.23
C GLY A 135 -14.19 11.42 2.57
N ILE A 136 -14.61 10.33 1.92
CA ILE A 136 -13.74 9.41 1.18
C ILE A 136 -14.30 9.19 -0.22
N ASN A 137 -13.42 8.97 -1.20
CA ASN A 137 -13.74 8.15 -2.37
C ASN A 137 -12.82 6.92 -2.36
N TRP A 138 -13.39 5.72 -2.40
CA TRP A 138 -12.63 4.48 -2.45
C TRP A 138 -12.77 3.84 -3.82
N TRP A 139 -11.74 4.05 -4.64
CA TRP A 139 -11.60 3.53 -5.98
C TRP A 139 -11.11 2.09 -5.91
N ILE A 140 -11.91 1.16 -6.39
CA ILE A 140 -11.56 -0.24 -6.57
C ILE A 140 -11.52 -0.51 -8.06
N THR A 141 -10.32 -0.72 -8.59
CA THR A 141 -10.12 -0.85 -10.03
C THR A 141 -9.94 -2.31 -10.40
N PHE A 142 -10.62 -2.78 -11.44
CA PHE A 142 -10.40 -4.10 -12.01
C PHE A 142 -9.24 -4.03 -12.99
N ASN A 143 -8.16 -4.77 -12.71
CA ASN A 143 -6.90 -4.69 -13.45
C ASN A 143 -6.63 -6.04 -14.12
N GLY A 144 -6.66 -6.12 -15.45
CA GLY A 144 -6.18 -7.30 -16.16
C GLY A 144 -4.70 -7.62 -15.90
N ALA A 145 -4.24 -8.78 -16.35
CA ALA A 145 -2.80 -9.06 -16.41
C ALA A 145 -2.14 -8.26 -17.55
N PHE A 146 -0.89 -7.82 -17.32
CA PHE A 146 -0.05 -7.22 -18.39
C PHE A 146 0.35 -8.23 -19.46
N LEU A 147 0.37 -9.51 -19.12
CA LEU A 147 0.70 -10.59 -20.04
C LEU A 147 -0.59 -11.24 -20.52
N ASP A 148 -0.78 -11.34 -21.83
CA ASP A 148 -2.00 -11.88 -22.45
C ASP A 148 -2.38 -13.27 -21.92
N ARG A 149 -1.38 -14.13 -21.67
CA ARG A 149 -1.62 -15.46 -21.10
C ARG A 149 -2.30 -15.46 -19.73
N GLY A 150 -2.20 -14.36 -18.99
CA GLY A 150 -2.82 -14.20 -17.67
C GLY A 150 -4.12 -13.42 -17.72
N ARG A 151 -4.50 -12.91 -18.91
CA ARG A 151 -5.78 -12.26 -19.13
C ARG A 151 -6.88 -13.32 -19.20
N ILE A 152 -8.04 -12.89 -18.74
CA ILE A 152 -9.31 -13.60 -18.90
C ILE A 152 -10.09 -12.96 -20.03
N SER A 153 -11.13 -13.64 -20.52
CA SER A 153 -12.01 -13.06 -21.52
C SER A 153 -12.72 -11.80 -20.99
N ARG A 154 -13.06 -10.89 -21.91
CA ARG A 154 -13.76 -9.64 -21.57
C ARG A 154 -15.09 -9.94 -20.89
N GLU A 155 -15.82 -10.92 -21.40
CA GLU A 155 -17.12 -11.34 -20.89
C GLU A 155 -17.03 -11.83 -19.44
N LEU A 156 -15.98 -12.58 -19.10
CA LEU A 156 -15.77 -13.05 -17.72
C LEU A 156 -15.37 -11.91 -16.78
N ALA A 157 -14.52 -10.98 -17.25
CA ALA A 157 -14.17 -9.78 -16.49
C ALA A 157 -15.40 -8.92 -16.18
N ASP A 158 -16.26 -8.70 -17.17
CA ASP A 158 -17.49 -7.93 -17.03
C ASP A 158 -18.48 -8.62 -16.06
N GLN A 159 -18.66 -9.94 -16.18
CA GLN A 159 -19.49 -10.70 -15.24
C GLN A 159 -18.97 -10.60 -13.79
N TYR A 160 -17.65 -10.68 -13.60
CA TYR A 160 -17.06 -10.55 -12.27
C TYR A 160 -17.21 -9.14 -11.71
N ALA A 161 -17.01 -8.12 -12.54
CA ALA A 161 -17.21 -6.72 -12.17
C ALA A 161 -18.65 -6.45 -11.73
N GLU A 162 -19.63 -6.91 -12.51
CA GLU A 162 -21.06 -6.75 -12.18
C GLU A 162 -21.45 -7.52 -10.91
N MET A 163 -20.90 -8.72 -10.70
CA MET A 163 -21.08 -9.46 -9.46
C MET A 163 -20.60 -8.64 -8.25
N LEU A 164 -19.39 -8.07 -8.30
CA LEU A 164 -18.87 -7.27 -7.19
C LEU A 164 -19.64 -5.95 -6.99
N LYS A 165 -20.08 -5.30 -8.08
CA LYS A 165 -20.95 -4.12 -7.99
C LYS A 165 -22.28 -4.45 -7.32
N SER A 166 -22.88 -5.61 -7.63
CA SER A 166 -24.18 -6.02 -7.08
C SER A 166 -24.17 -6.23 -5.57
N ILE A 167 -23.02 -6.61 -4.99
CA ILE A 167 -22.88 -6.83 -3.55
C ILE A 167 -22.32 -5.62 -2.81
N ASN A 168 -21.87 -4.56 -3.50
CA ASN A 168 -21.39 -3.35 -2.86
C ASN A 168 -22.56 -2.54 -2.26
N THR A 169 -22.44 -2.19 -0.99
CA THR A 169 -23.47 -1.42 -0.28
C THR A 169 -23.04 0.01 0.05
N ALA A 170 -21.78 0.37 -0.18
CA ALA A 170 -21.23 1.67 0.17
C ALA A 170 -21.17 2.60 -1.05
N SER A 171 -21.79 3.78 -0.94
CA SER A 171 -21.84 4.76 -2.04
C SER A 171 -20.50 5.48 -2.25
N GLU A 172 -19.62 5.47 -1.26
CA GLU A 172 -18.25 5.98 -1.36
C GLU A 172 -17.31 5.04 -2.12
N VAL A 173 -17.71 3.79 -2.34
CA VAL A 173 -16.94 2.79 -3.07
C VAL A 173 -17.28 2.85 -4.56
N ILE A 174 -16.27 3.06 -5.38
CA ILE A 174 -16.39 3.18 -6.84
C ILE A 174 -15.65 2.00 -7.47
N LEU A 175 -16.41 1.09 -8.07
CA LEU A 175 -15.92 -0.11 -8.74
C LEU A 175 -15.88 0.15 -10.25
N MET A 176 -14.70 0.04 -10.86
CA MET A 176 -14.51 0.39 -12.28
C MET A 176 -13.43 -0.44 -12.96
N ASP A 177 -13.53 -0.54 -14.28
CA ASP A 177 -12.49 -1.10 -15.14
C ASP A 177 -11.33 -0.10 -15.29
N TRP A 178 -10.12 -0.50 -14.89
CA TRP A 178 -8.95 0.38 -14.98
C TRP A 178 -8.58 0.71 -16.43
N GLU A 179 -8.63 -0.27 -17.32
CA GLU A 179 -8.17 -0.13 -18.70
C GLU A 179 -9.14 0.74 -19.49
N GLU A 180 -10.44 0.44 -19.41
CA GLU A 180 -11.45 1.14 -20.20
C GLU A 180 -11.78 2.51 -19.62
N GLU A 181 -12.01 2.61 -18.31
CA GLU A 181 -12.58 3.82 -17.70
C GLU A 181 -11.53 4.84 -17.26
N VAL A 182 -10.28 4.41 -17.00
CA VAL A 182 -9.21 5.33 -16.57
C VAL A 182 -8.12 5.51 -17.62
N LEU A 183 -7.72 4.43 -18.30
CA LEU A 183 -6.64 4.47 -19.28
C LEU A 183 -7.12 4.73 -20.72
N GLY A 184 -8.44 4.86 -20.93
CA GLY A 184 -9.01 5.15 -22.25
C GLY A 184 -8.90 3.99 -23.25
N GLY A 185 -8.94 2.75 -22.75
CA GLY A 185 -8.90 1.52 -23.55
C GLY A 185 -7.49 1.09 -23.98
N SER A 186 -6.42 1.73 -23.47
CA SER A 186 -5.05 1.35 -23.82
C SER A 186 -4.10 1.49 -22.64
N ARG A 187 -3.43 0.39 -22.26
CA ARG A 187 -2.44 0.41 -21.19
C ARG A 187 -1.21 1.24 -21.55
N PRO A 188 -0.56 1.86 -20.56
CA PRO A 188 0.78 2.40 -20.72
C PRO A 188 1.73 1.32 -21.24
N LEU A 189 2.41 1.63 -22.35
CA LEU A 189 3.48 0.79 -22.88
C LEU A 189 4.67 0.80 -21.91
N PRO A 190 5.47 -0.29 -21.84
CA PRO A 190 6.61 -0.33 -20.95
C PRO A 190 7.58 0.82 -21.24
N SER A 191 8.18 1.36 -20.17
CA SER A 191 9.24 2.36 -20.33
C SER A 191 10.44 1.75 -21.04
N GLN A 192 10.76 2.24 -22.24
CA GLN A 192 11.92 1.76 -23.01
C GLN A 192 13.22 1.93 -22.22
N LYS A 193 13.34 3.03 -21.46
CA LYS A 193 14.46 3.27 -20.56
C LYS A 193 14.63 2.15 -19.53
N VAL A 194 13.53 1.63 -18.97
CA VAL A 194 13.58 0.51 -18.02
C VAL A 194 13.93 -0.78 -18.73
N LEU A 195 13.52 -0.99 -19.98
CA LEU A 195 13.90 -2.19 -20.74
C LEU A 195 15.39 -2.20 -21.12
N ASP A 196 15.91 -1.07 -21.62
CA ASP A 196 17.29 -0.95 -22.09
C ASP A 196 18.30 -1.13 -20.93
N ASP A 197 18.01 -0.55 -19.77
CA ASP A 197 18.88 -0.53 -18.59
C ASP A 197 18.29 -1.32 -17.40
N PHE A 198 17.60 -2.42 -17.66
CA PHE A 198 16.76 -3.12 -16.69
C PHE A 198 17.42 -3.36 -15.32
N PHE A 199 18.59 -4.00 -15.28
CA PHE A 199 19.25 -4.31 -14.01
C PHE A 199 19.99 -3.12 -13.38
N ALA A 200 20.08 -1.99 -14.07
CA ALA A 200 20.57 -0.75 -13.47
C ALA A 200 19.49 -0.07 -12.60
N VAL A 201 18.21 -0.31 -12.91
CA VAL A 201 17.06 0.33 -12.23
C VAL A 201 16.21 -0.64 -11.41
N VAL A 202 16.15 -1.91 -11.80
CA VAL A 202 15.44 -2.97 -11.09
C VAL A 202 16.43 -3.79 -10.26
N PRO A 203 16.24 -3.89 -8.93
CA PRO A 203 17.08 -4.72 -8.09
C PRO A 203 17.05 -6.18 -8.53
N ARG A 204 18.23 -6.76 -8.79
CA ARG A 204 18.35 -8.15 -9.29
C ARG A 204 17.65 -9.17 -8.40
N LYS A 205 17.78 -9.03 -7.07
CA LYS A 205 17.08 -9.90 -6.10
C LYS A 205 15.56 -9.85 -6.26
N ALA A 206 15.00 -8.67 -6.51
CA ALA A 206 13.55 -8.53 -6.68
C ALA A 206 13.09 -9.16 -8.00
N PHE A 207 13.87 -8.98 -9.07
CA PHE A 207 13.63 -9.68 -10.33
C PHE A 207 13.69 -11.20 -10.16
N ASP A 208 14.77 -11.72 -9.57
CA ASP A 208 14.98 -13.17 -9.42
C ASP A 208 13.85 -13.82 -8.61
N LEU A 209 13.32 -13.12 -7.60
CA LEU A 209 12.17 -13.59 -6.82
C LEU A 209 10.88 -13.63 -7.66
N ASP A 210 10.52 -12.54 -8.35
CA ASP A 210 9.31 -12.53 -9.23
C ASP A 210 9.44 -13.57 -10.34
N PHE A 211 10.64 -13.75 -10.89
CA PHE A 211 10.93 -14.72 -11.94
C PHE A 211 10.81 -16.17 -11.45
N ALA A 212 11.33 -16.49 -10.26
CA ALA A 212 11.18 -17.82 -9.66
C ALA A 212 9.69 -18.17 -9.45
N ASN A 213 8.90 -17.22 -8.96
CA ASN A 213 7.44 -17.41 -8.80
C ASN A 213 6.75 -17.63 -10.15
N LEU A 214 7.15 -16.88 -11.18
CA LEU A 214 6.64 -17.08 -12.53
C LEU A 214 6.94 -18.50 -13.03
N LEU A 215 8.18 -18.98 -12.83
CA LEU A 215 8.59 -20.34 -13.22
C LEU A 215 7.76 -21.42 -12.53
N GLU A 216 7.56 -21.32 -11.22
CA GLU A 216 6.72 -22.28 -10.49
C GLU A 216 5.27 -22.28 -10.97
N ARG A 217 4.74 -21.10 -11.32
CA ARG A 217 3.37 -20.99 -11.83
C ARG A 217 3.23 -21.60 -13.22
N VAL A 218 4.17 -21.36 -14.13
CA VAL A 218 4.05 -21.86 -15.50
C VAL A 218 4.12 -23.39 -15.59
N LYS A 219 4.83 -24.04 -14.65
CA LYS A 219 4.87 -25.51 -14.53
C LYS A 219 3.50 -26.15 -14.27
N LYS A 220 2.55 -25.39 -13.72
CA LYS A 220 1.18 -25.87 -13.46
C LYS A 220 0.34 -25.95 -14.72
N TYR A 221 0.76 -25.34 -15.83
CA TYR A 221 0.03 -25.36 -17.09
C TYR A 221 0.61 -26.44 -18.01
N PRO A 222 -0.16 -27.51 -18.33
CA PRO A 222 0.33 -28.63 -19.12
C PRO A 222 0.70 -28.24 -20.56
N ASP A 223 0.10 -27.18 -21.11
CA ASP A 223 0.34 -26.71 -22.48
C ASP A 223 1.44 -25.64 -22.58
N PHE A 224 2.24 -25.46 -21.53
CA PHE A 224 3.25 -24.41 -21.50
C PHE A 224 4.49 -24.77 -22.35
N SER A 225 4.74 -23.99 -23.40
CA SER A 225 5.75 -24.29 -24.42
C SER A 225 6.92 -23.29 -24.52
N LYS A 226 6.92 -22.22 -23.72
CA LYS A 226 7.97 -21.19 -23.79
C LYS A 226 9.23 -21.59 -23.05
N THR A 227 10.37 -21.13 -23.58
CA THR A 227 11.69 -21.25 -22.96
C THR A 227 11.84 -20.32 -21.75
N GLU A 228 12.80 -20.62 -20.88
CA GLU A 228 13.15 -19.74 -19.75
C GLU A 228 13.58 -18.33 -20.22
N GLU A 229 14.27 -18.24 -21.37
CA GLU A 229 14.68 -16.95 -21.93
C GLU A 229 13.47 -16.10 -22.36
N GLU A 230 12.48 -16.71 -23.00
CA GLU A 230 11.23 -16.02 -23.36
C GLU A 230 10.47 -15.55 -22.11
N LEU A 231 10.42 -16.39 -21.07
CA LEU A 231 9.83 -15.99 -19.78
C LEU A 231 10.57 -14.84 -19.12
N ARG A 232 11.90 -14.83 -19.23
CA ARG A 232 12.74 -13.77 -18.67
C ARG A 232 12.40 -12.43 -19.33
N LYS A 233 12.30 -12.42 -20.66
CA LYS A 233 11.89 -11.24 -21.45
C LYS A 233 10.49 -10.77 -21.08
N GLU A 234 9.53 -11.68 -20.90
CA GLU A 234 8.17 -11.33 -20.47
C GLU A 234 8.11 -10.78 -19.04
N SER A 235 8.90 -11.32 -18.12
CA SER A 235 8.99 -10.81 -16.75
C SER A 235 9.57 -9.39 -16.74
N GLN A 236 10.62 -9.14 -17.53
CA GLN A 236 11.17 -7.80 -17.72
C GLN A 236 10.13 -6.83 -18.31
N TYR A 237 9.41 -7.26 -19.33
CA TYR A 237 8.33 -6.48 -19.95
C TYR A 237 7.24 -6.10 -18.93
N LYS A 238 6.73 -7.10 -18.18
CA LYS A 238 5.73 -6.89 -17.12
C LYS A 238 6.22 -5.88 -16.09
N ILE A 239 7.45 -6.03 -15.59
CA ILE A 239 8.03 -5.12 -14.58
C ILE A 239 8.17 -3.70 -15.15
N ALA A 240 8.55 -3.56 -16.41
CA ALA A 240 8.63 -2.25 -17.07
C ALA A 240 7.24 -1.59 -17.23
N CYS A 241 6.18 -2.37 -17.46
CA CYS A 241 4.81 -1.87 -17.44
C CYS A 241 4.37 -1.44 -16.03
N GLU A 242 4.65 -2.22 -14.99
CA GLU A 242 4.33 -1.86 -13.59
C GLU A 242 5.07 -0.58 -13.14
N ALA A 243 6.32 -0.42 -13.57
CA ALA A 243 7.09 0.80 -13.33
C ALA A 243 6.44 2.02 -14.01
N GLU A 244 5.99 1.87 -15.26
CA GLU A 244 5.30 2.92 -16.00
C GLU A 244 3.93 3.27 -15.39
N GLU A 245 3.19 2.27 -14.91
CA GLU A 245 1.94 2.49 -14.18
C GLU A 245 2.18 3.28 -12.89
N GLY A 246 3.23 2.95 -12.13
CA GLY A 246 3.66 3.73 -10.98
C GLY A 246 3.97 5.19 -11.34
N ARG A 247 4.61 5.43 -12.48
CA ARG A 247 4.87 6.79 -13.02
C ARG A 247 3.56 7.50 -13.37
N PHE A 248 2.64 6.83 -14.06
CA PHE A 248 1.35 7.39 -14.44
C PHE A 248 0.52 7.79 -13.22
N LEU A 249 0.44 6.95 -12.19
CA LEU A 249 -0.27 7.26 -10.94
C LEU A 249 0.28 8.49 -10.20
N PHE A 250 1.49 8.93 -10.55
CA PHE A 250 2.12 10.14 -10.04
C PHE A 250 2.08 11.32 -11.01
N SER A 251 1.52 11.14 -12.20
CA SER A 251 1.42 12.21 -13.18
C SER A 251 0.31 13.20 -12.83
N PRO A 252 0.34 14.42 -13.39
CA PRO A 252 -0.78 15.35 -13.32
C PRO A 252 -2.05 14.84 -14.04
N ASP A 253 -1.89 13.95 -15.01
CA ASP A 253 -2.98 13.40 -15.83
C ASP A 253 -3.69 12.22 -15.14
N SER A 254 -3.17 11.75 -14.01
CA SER A 254 -3.81 10.74 -13.18
C SER A 254 -5.10 11.27 -12.53
N PRO A 255 -6.12 10.43 -12.29
CA PRO A 255 -7.23 10.74 -11.38
C PRO A 255 -6.76 11.09 -9.96
N PHE A 256 -5.52 10.76 -9.61
CA PHE A 256 -4.87 11.10 -8.34
C PHE A 256 -3.67 12.03 -8.57
N PRO A 257 -3.88 13.33 -8.87
CA PRO A 257 -2.82 14.23 -9.31
C PRO A 257 -1.60 14.20 -8.39
N CYS A 258 -0.43 14.00 -8.97
CA CYS A 258 0.84 13.96 -8.23
C CYS A 258 0.88 12.87 -7.13
N GLY A 259 0.16 11.76 -7.35
CA GLY A 259 0.12 10.63 -6.44
C GLY A 259 -0.59 10.93 -5.13
N GLN A 260 -1.66 11.74 -5.17
CA GLN A 260 -2.49 12.10 -4.01
C GLN A 260 -3.57 11.06 -3.74
N PHE A 261 -3.16 9.89 -3.26
CA PHE A 261 -4.06 8.80 -2.87
C PHE A 261 -3.45 7.92 -1.78
N LEU A 262 -4.27 7.15 -1.08
CA LEU A 262 -3.82 6.01 -0.27
C LEU A 262 -3.91 4.74 -1.09
N LEU A 263 -2.87 3.90 -1.10
CA LEU A 263 -2.94 2.59 -1.73
C LEU A 263 -3.32 1.55 -0.68
N VAL A 264 -4.51 0.95 -0.80
CA VAL A 264 -4.94 -0.16 0.05
C VAL A 264 -4.85 -1.45 -0.77
N PRO A 265 -3.77 -2.24 -0.60
CA PRO A 265 -3.53 -3.40 -1.43
C PRO A 265 -4.38 -4.60 -1.02
N LEU A 266 -4.85 -5.35 -2.02
CA LEU A 266 -5.36 -6.73 -1.84
C LEU A 266 -4.26 -7.77 -2.05
N GLU A 267 -3.11 -7.39 -2.60
CA GLU A 267 -1.92 -8.25 -2.61
C GLU A 267 -1.02 -7.93 -1.40
N PHE A 268 0.08 -8.68 -1.25
CA PHE A 268 1.11 -8.30 -0.29
C PHE A 268 1.78 -6.97 -0.73
N PRO A 269 1.94 -6.00 0.19
CA PRO A 269 2.61 -4.71 -0.06
C PRO A 269 3.94 -4.79 -0.80
N GLU A 270 4.68 -5.87 -0.57
CA GLU A 270 5.97 -6.19 -1.16
C GLU A 270 5.91 -6.20 -2.71
N ARG A 271 4.77 -6.59 -3.29
CA ARG A 271 4.55 -6.66 -4.75
C ARG A 271 4.66 -5.32 -5.47
N TYR A 272 4.41 -4.22 -4.77
CA TYR A 272 4.48 -2.87 -5.33
C TYR A 272 5.91 -2.31 -5.42
N VAL A 273 6.93 -3.17 -5.28
CA VAL A 273 8.33 -2.75 -5.43
C VAL A 273 8.64 -2.19 -6.82
N PHE A 274 8.02 -2.73 -7.87
CA PHE A 274 8.30 -2.32 -9.25
C PHE A 274 7.64 -0.98 -9.62
N PHE A 275 6.50 -0.65 -9.02
CA PHE A 275 5.87 0.67 -9.13
C PHE A 275 6.79 1.79 -8.62
N ALA A 276 7.66 1.47 -7.65
CA ALA A 276 8.58 2.41 -7.06
C ALA A 276 9.83 2.70 -7.91
N VAL A 277 10.06 1.95 -9.00
CA VAL A 277 11.23 2.14 -9.89
C VAL A 277 11.23 3.52 -10.52
N MET A 278 10.08 3.95 -11.05
CA MET A 278 9.91 5.27 -11.67
C MET A 278 9.19 6.27 -10.76
N ALA A 279 8.65 5.82 -9.63
CA ALA A 279 8.02 6.65 -8.60
C ALA A 279 8.53 6.30 -7.19
N PRO A 280 9.72 6.77 -6.77
CA PRO A 280 10.37 6.31 -5.53
C PRO A 280 9.54 6.50 -4.24
N GLU A 281 8.62 7.46 -4.21
CA GLU A 281 7.73 7.70 -3.06
C GLU A 281 6.44 6.87 -3.07
N PHE A 282 6.23 6.01 -4.08
CA PHE A 282 5.02 5.21 -4.25
C PHE A 282 4.72 4.37 -2.99
N LYS A 283 5.75 3.72 -2.44
CA LYS A 283 5.61 2.86 -1.25
C LYS A 283 5.11 3.60 0.01
N LYS A 284 5.28 4.93 0.10
CA LYS A 284 4.79 5.73 1.24
C LYS A 284 3.26 5.82 1.28
N ARG A 285 2.57 5.54 0.17
CA ARG A 285 1.11 5.53 0.08
C ARG A 285 0.48 4.22 0.55
N ILE A 286 1.28 3.16 0.65
CA ILE A 286 0.78 1.83 1.00
C ILE A 286 0.23 1.84 2.43
N THR A 287 -1.05 1.53 2.52
CA THR A 287 -1.86 1.51 3.71
C THR A 287 -2.53 0.14 3.77
N ALA A 288 -1.77 -0.88 4.18
CA ALA A 288 -2.24 -2.27 4.24
C ALA A 288 -3.23 -2.48 5.40
N ILE A 289 -4.49 -2.09 5.20
CA ILE A 289 -5.56 -2.07 6.19
C ILE A 289 -6.70 -3.03 5.87
N VAL A 290 -6.62 -3.80 4.79
CA VAL A 290 -7.53 -4.91 4.49
C VAL A 290 -6.71 -6.20 4.36
N ARG A 291 -7.36 -7.36 4.51
CA ARG A 291 -6.68 -8.65 4.31
C ARG A 291 -6.27 -8.80 2.85
N SER A 292 -5.11 -9.38 2.63
CA SER A 292 -4.71 -9.80 1.29
C SER A 292 -5.70 -10.86 0.78
N TYR A 293 -6.06 -10.74 -0.49
CA TYR A 293 -7.11 -11.51 -1.12
C TYR A 293 -6.53 -12.61 -2.02
N PRO A 294 -7.09 -13.83 -2.00
CA PRO A 294 -6.37 -15.02 -2.43
C PRO A 294 -6.26 -15.28 -3.92
N TRP A 295 -6.90 -14.48 -4.79
CA TRP A 295 -6.77 -14.65 -6.24
C TRP A 295 -5.33 -14.49 -6.74
N ARG A 296 -4.41 -13.99 -5.90
CA ARG A 296 -2.97 -14.00 -6.12
C ARG A 296 -2.16 -14.26 -4.84
N MET A 297 -2.67 -15.04 -3.89
CA MET A 297 -1.86 -15.49 -2.74
C MET A 297 -0.88 -16.59 -3.16
N ASP A 298 -0.04 -16.33 -4.16
CA ASP A 298 1.18 -17.09 -4.50
C ASP A 298 2.38 -16.60 -3.63
N ALA A 299 2.10 -15.97 -2.49
CA ALA A 299 3.02 -15.01 -1.89
C ALA A 299 3.07 -15.02 -0.36
N ASP A 300 2.64 -16.10 0.29
CA ASP A 300 2.76 -16.25 1.76
C ASP A 300 4.21 -16.09 2.28
N SER A 301 5.21 -16.04 1.39
CA SER A 301 6.62 -15.84 1.70
C SER A 301 7.34 -14.70 0.94
N LEU A 302 6.67 -13.78 0.26
CA LEU A 302 7.38 -12.70 -0.46
C LEU A 302 7.89 -11.64 0.51
N ASN A 303 9.22 -11.60 0.67
CA ASN A 303 9.91 -10.56 1.41
C ASN A 303 11.05 -10.00 0.53
N TYR A 304 10.81 -8.87 -0.12
CA TYR A 304 11.88 -8.16 -0.83
C TYR A 304 12.70 -7.38 0.21
N GLU A 305 13.74 -8.00 0.77
CA GLU A 305 14.76 -7.26 1.52
C GLU A 305 15.52 -6.36 0.54
N LEU A 306 15.27 -5.06 0.62
CA LEU A 306 16.03 -4.01 -0.08
C LEU A 306 17.24 -3.59 0.75
#